data_AF-A0A6U4DRT3-F1
#
_entry.id   AF-A0A6U4DRT3-F1
#
_cell.length_a   1.000
_cell.length_b   1.000
_cell.length_c   1.000
_cell.angle_alpha   90.00
_cell.angle_beta   90.00
_cell.angle_gamma   90.00
#
_symmetry.space_group_name_H-M   'P 1'
#
loop_
_entity.id
_entity.type
_entity.pdbx_description
1 polymer ?
#
loop_
_entity_poly.entity_id
_entity_poly.type
_entity_poly.pdbx_seq_one_letter_code
_entity_poly.pdbx_strand_id
1 'polypeptide(L)'
;MEQERSIVQALEEQRREIAEAGPAGAGKTANVFFWEERDVGGRSMLFNVATGSAVKKTEAPELTRGGVLADDMGLGKTLTTLCTMATQQAANPSARTLIVVPPVVIDSWKNQAELFFAPALAAQEGLFPLEVYHGPGRERLVSEGKLAAAKIVITTYGTVRSTWARGEGKTSPLFTTKWHRVVLDEAHIIRNKTAETTKAVWALEASVRWCLSGTPIQNKIDDFYSLVRFLRITPFADFEWWNRLIGRGVATGDGPSHDRLRGLISSLTCRRSKTQKMSDGRPLVTLPERTELRVTTQLGGAEREKYDAILGMAQTRMQKLDADGTLLREYAAVLEMMLRLRQSAIDPNIIPQDLLERILNPENHEPGGGISDAALTPELVKQLKAVLLQKLEDLSECPICFEVLERPTALKPAPPAFAAILPCKHAFCKACIATHAKTGGATCPYCRGALNTSAIVLAPMEEPEAEGDDDAAAA
;
A
#
# COMPACT_ATOMS: atom_id res chain seq x y z
N MET A 1 21.94 0.93 -19.07
CA MET A 1 22.56 1.67 -20.19
C MET A 1 22.23 1.07 -21.55
N GLU A 2 22.74 -0.11 -21.94
CA GLU A 2 22.49 -0.66 -23.29
C GLU A 2 21.05 -1.20 -23.48
N GLN A 3 20.51 -1.89 -22.48
CA GLN A 3 19.09 -2.28 -22.44
C GLN A 3 18.15 -1.07 -22.37
N GLU A 4 18.55 0.01 -21.69
CA GLU A 4 17.74 1.24 -21.58
C GLU A 4 17.70 1.99 -22.92
N ARG A 5 18.82 2.06 -23.64
CA ARG A 5 18.86 2.61 -25.00
C ARG A 5 18.00 1.82 -25.97
N SER A 6 18.02 0.48 -25.87
CA SER A 6 17.17 -0.39 -26.69
C SER A 6 15.67 -0.20 -26.40
N ILE A 7 15.28 0.04 -25.15
CA ILE A 7 13.89 0.31 -24.77
C ILE A 7 13.46 1.69 -25.27
N VAL A 8 14.31 2.71 -25.15
CA VAL A 8 14.03 4.07 -25.66
C VAL A 8 13.85 4.04 -27.18
N GLN A 9 14.73 3.34 -27.90
CA GLN A 9 14.64 3.20 -29.36
C GLN A 9 13.36 2.46 -29.79
N ALA A 10 12.98 1.39 -29.08
CA ALA A 10 11.73 0.67 -29.33
C ALA A 10 10.48 1.53 -29.03
N LEU A 11 10.53 2.40 -28.02
CA LEU A 11 9.44 3.34 -27.70
C LEU A 11 9.33 4.48 -28.72
N GLU A 12 10.45 4.94 -29.28
CA GLU A 12 10.48 5.92 -30.38
C GLU A 12 9.92 5.33 -31.67
N GLU A 13 10.25 4.07 -31.97
CA GLU A 13 9.73 3.33 -33.12
C GLU A 13 8.23 3.07 -32.96
N GLN A 14 7.77 2.64 -31.78
CA GLN A 14 6.34 2.52 -31.46
C GLN A 14 5.60 3.86 -31.52
N ARG A 15 6.22 4.97 -31.08
CA ARG A 15 5.65 6.33 -31.19
C ARG A 15 5.51 6.74 -32.65
N ARG A 16 6.47 6.36 -33.50
CA ARG A 16 6.46 6.61 -34.93
C ARG A 16 5.39 5.76 -35.63
N GLU A 17 5.23 4.50 -35.26
CA GLU A 17 4.14 3.63 -35.73
C GLU A 17 2.75 4.16 -35.32
N ILE A 18 2.58 4.64 -34.08
CA ILE A 18 1.33 5.25 -33.61
C ILE A 18 1.04 6.57 -34.34
N ALA A 19 2.07 7.35 -34.68
CA ALA A 19 1.94 8.57 -35.46
C ALA A 19 1.63 8.29 -36.94
N GLU A 20 2.23 7.24 -37.52
CA GLU A 20 2.03 6.79 -38.90
C GLU A 20 0.68 6.07 -39.08
N ALA A 21 0.16 5.40 -38.05
CA ALA A 21 -1.14 4.73 -38.08
C ALA A 21 -2.33 5.70 -38.23
N GLY A 22 -2.16 6.98 -37.84
CA GLY A 22 -3.24 7.98 -37.85
C GLY A 22 -4.51 7.52 -37.09
N PRO A 23 -5.58 8.33 -37.05
CA PRO A 23 -6.86 7.92 -36.47
C PRO A 23 -7.61 6.87 -37.33
N ALA A 24 -6.98 6.36 -38.39
CA ALA A 24 -7.60 5.64 -39.49
C ALA A 24 -7.45 4.12 -39.35
N GLY A 25 -7.84 3.61 -38.19
CA GLY A 25 -8.11 2.18 -37.94
C GLY A 25 -9.33 1.95 -37.04
N ALA A 26 -9.98 3.01 -36.55
CA ALA A 26 -11.15 2.96 -35.69
C ALA A 26 -12.45 2.84 -36.51
N GLY A 27 -12.49 1.87 -37.44
CA GLY A 27 -13.66 1.53 -38.24
C GLY A 27 -14.60 0.55 -37.53
N LYS A 28 -15.03 0.90 -36.32
CA LYS A 28 -16.13 0.35 -35.50
C LYS A 28 -16.06 1.17 -34.21
N THR A 29 -17.11 1.91 -33.88
CA THR A 29 -17.22 2.73 -32.66
C THR A 29 -16.55 2.04 -31.48
N ALA A 30 -15.35 2.49 -31.11
CA ALA A 30 -14.57 1.89 -30.06
C ALA A 30 -15.38 2.01 -28.76
N ASN A 31 -15.73 0.87 -28.17
CA ASN A 31 -16.59 0.78 -26.99
C ASN A 31 -15.78 1.21 -25.76
N VAL A 32 -15.48 2.50 -25.66
CA VAL A 32 -14.65 3.06 -24.58
C VAL A 32 -15.47 3.05 -23.30
N PHE A 33 -15.10 2.18 -22.36
CA PHE A 33 -15.81 2.00 -21.09
C PHE A 33 -17.32 1.77 -21.25
N PHE A 34 -17.69 0.97 -22.25
CA PHE A 34 -19.07 0.57 -22.55
C PHE A 34 -19.96 1.70 -23.07
N TRP A 35 -19.40 2.83 -23.51
CA TRP A 35 -20.15 3.92 -24.12
C TRP A 35 -20.21 3.80 -25.64
N GLU A 36 -21.42 3.88 -26.18
CA GLU A 36 -21.72 3.85 -27.61
C GLU A 36 -22.53 5.08 -28.01
N GLU A 37 -22.11 5.75 -29.08
CA GLU A 37 -22.91 6.82 -29.68
C GLU A 37 -24.01 6.21 -30.55
N ARG A 38 -25.26 6.63 -30.32
CA ARG A 38 -26.42 6.22 -31.12
C ARG A 38 -27.27 7.44 -31.46
N ASP A 39 -27.80 7.46 -32.68
CA ASP A 39 -28.81 8.44 -33.09
C ASP A 39 -30.20 7.95 -32.65
N VAL A 40 -30.91 8.78 -31.89
CA VAL A 40 -32.30 8.54 -31.53
C VAL A 40 -33.14 9.75 -31.94
N GLY A 41 -33.82 9.62 -33.08
CA GLY A 41 -34.75 10.63 -33.58
C GLY A 41 -34.06 11.94 -34.03
N GLY A 42 -32.88 11.85 -34.63
CA GLY A 42 -32.10 13.00 -35.12
C GLY A 42 -31.26 13.69 -34.03
N ARG A 43 -31.13 13.05 -32.86
CA ARG A 43 -30.31 13.53 -31.74
C ARG A 43 -29.27 12.48 -31.39
N SER A 44 -28.01 12.88 -31.41
CA SER A 44 -26.90 12.04 -30.95
C SER A 44 -26.92 11.92 -29.41
N MET A 45 -27.00 10.68 -28.93
CA MET A 45 -26.94 10.33 -27.51
C MET A 45 -25.85 9.30 -27.26
N LEU A 46 -25.27 9.30 -26.05
CA LEU A 46 -24.32 8.30 -25.60
C LEU A 46 -25.04 7.29 -24.70
N PHE A 47 -24.97 6.02 -25.08
CA PHE A 47 -25.55 4.90 -24.36
C PHE A 47 -24.45 4.12 -23.67
N ASN A 48 -24.58 3.90 -22.36
CA ASN A 48 -23.74 2.94 -21.67
C ASN A 48 -24.37 1.55 -21.77
N VAL A 49 -23.79 0.65 -22.54
CA VAL A 49 -24.34 -0.69 -22.78
C VAL A 49 -24.31 -1.59 -21.55
N ALA A 50 -23.47 -1.26 -20.55
CA ALA A 50 -23.39 -2.04 -19.32
C ALA A 50 -24.50 -1.67 -18.32
N THR A 51 -24.88 -0.40 -18.22
CA THR A 51 -25.94 0.07 -17.32
C THR A 51 -27.31 0.22 -17.99
N GLY A 52 -27.35 0.32 -19.32
CA GLY A 52 -28.55 0.68 -20.08
C GLY A 52 -28.92 2.17 -19.99
N SER A 53 -28.07 3.02 -19.40
CA SER A 53 -28.33 4.46 -19.27
C SER A 53 -27.96 5.22 -20.54
N ALA A 54 -28.70 6.29 -20.84
CA ALA A 54 -28.40 7.20 -21.94
C ALA A 54 -28.18 8.62 -21.42
N VAL A 55 -27.17 9.31 -21.94
CA VAL A 55 -26.90 10.72 -21.67
C VAL A 55 -26.83 11.50 -22.97
N LYS A 56 -27.09 12.81 -22.91
CA LYS A 56 -26.84 13.68 -24.06
C LYS A 56 -25.35 13.75 -24.33
N LYS A 57 -24.94 13.92 -25.59
CA LYS A 57 -23.52 14.09 -25.95
C LYS A 57 -22.85 15.26 -25.24
N THR A 58 -23.61 16.32 -24.90
CA THR A 58 -23.14 17.47 -24.12
C THR A 58 -22.88 17.16 -22.65
N GLU A 59 -23.41 16.05 -22.14
CA GLU A 59 -23.28 15.57 -20.76
C GLU A 59 -22.42 14.29 -20.71
N ALA A 60 -21.59 14.06 -21.74
CA ALA A 60 -20.71 12.92 -21.83
C ALA A 60 -19.76 12.87 -20.63
N PRO A 61 -19.56 11.70 -20.00
CA PRO A 61 -18.54 11.58 -18.96
C PRO A 61 -17.16 11.85 -19.56
N GLU A 62 -16.33 12.57 -18.81
CA GLU A 62 -14.93 12.75 -19.19
C GLU A 62 -14.25 11.38 -19.27
N LEU A 63 -13.66 11.09 -20.43
CA LEU A 63 -12.87 9.88 -20.61
C LEU A 63 -11.64 9.93 -19.72
N THR A 64 -11.43 8.86 -18.96
CA THR A 64 -10.28 8.72 -18.08
C THR A 64 -8.97 8.80 -18.87
N ARG A 65 -8.02 9.57 -18.36
CA ARG A 65 -6.65 9.63 -18.88
C ARG A 65 -5.70 8.85 -17.96
N GLY A 66 -4.96 7.92 -18.56
CA GLY A 66 -4.07 7.00 -17.86
C GLY A 66 -4.64 5.58 -17.83
N GLY A 67 -4.22 4.76 -16.86
CA GLY A 67 -4.59 3.35 -16.80
C GLY A 67 -3.72 2.55 -15.84
N VAL A 68 -3.66 1.24 -16.07
CA VAL A 68 -2.89 0.28 -15.28
C VAL A 68 -1.72 -0.24 -16.13
N LEU A 69 -0.49 0.00 -15.67
CA LEU A 69 0.70 -0.65 -16.22
C LEU A 69 1.03 -1.88 -15.37
N ALA A 70 0.58 -3.04 -15.85
CA ALA A 70 0.64 -4.31 -15.15
C ALA A 70 1.78 -5.24 -15.58
N ASP A 71 2.85 -4.65 -16.11
CA ASP A 71 4.03 -5.39 -16.54
C ASP A 71 4.70 -6.17 -15.40
N ASP A 72 5.26 -7.33 -15.74
CA ASP A 72 6.12 -8.11 -14.85
C ASP A 72 7.23 -7.25 -14.22
N MET A 73 7.63 -7.57 -13.00
CA MET A 73 8.72 -6.87 -12.31
C MET A 73 10.02 -6.94 -13.12
N GLY A 74 10.64 -5.79 -13.38
CA GLY A 74 11.88 -5.69 -14.18
C GLY A 74 11.69 -5.28 -15.64
N LEU A 75 10.46 -5.08 -16.13
CA LEU A 75 10.21 -4.59 -17.50
C LEU A 75 10.24 -3.05 -17.64
N GLY A 76 10.82 -2.33 -16.67
CA GLY A 76 11.05 -0.89 -16.79
C GLY A 76 9.82 0.01 -16.62
N LYS A 77 8.88 -0.34 -15.73
CA LYS A 77 7.71 0.50 -15.40
C LYS A 77 8.09 1.92 -14.95
N THR A 78 9.13 2.02 -14.11
CA THR A 78 9.68 3.29 -13.63
C THR A 78 10.21 4.13 -14.78
N LEU A 79 11.11 3.55 -15.61
CA LEU A 79 11.65 4.21 -16.80
C LEU A 79 10.55 4.66 -17.77
N THR A 80 9.58 3.79 -18.06
CA THR A 80 8.44 4.10 -18.93
C THR A 80 7.66 5.32 -18.40
N THR A 81 7.48 5.39 -17.08
CA THR A 81 6.82 6.53 -16.43
C THR A 81 7.63 7.81 -16.59
N LEU A 82 8.95 7.76 -16.35
CA LEU A 82 9.87 8.90 -16.53
C LEU A 82 9.89 9.40 -17.99
N CYS A 83 9.96 8.51 -18.98
CA CYS A 83 9.84 8.85 -20.40
C CYS A 83 8.52 9.57 -20.72
N THR A 84 7.42 9.09 -20.14
CA THR A 84 6.08 9.71 -20.29
C THR A 84 6.03 11.09 -19.63
N MET A 85 6.78 11.32 -18.57
CA MET A 85 6.89 12.64 -17.91
C MET A 85 7.70 13.61 -18.78
N ALA A 86 8.86 13.17 -19.29
CA ALA A 86 9.71 13.96 -20.17
C ALA A 86 8.98 14.41 -21.44
N THR A 87 8.30 13.47 -22.12
CA THR A 87 7.54 13.76 -23.35
C THR A 87 6.40 14.74 -23.09
N GLN A 88 5.72 14.60 -21.95
CA GLN A 88 4.63 15.50 -21.57
C GLN A 88 5.14 16.90 -21.21
N GLN A 89 6.30 17.01 -20.57
CA GLN A 89 6.87 18.29 -20.17
C GLN A 89 7.20 19.15 -21.38
N ALA A 90 7.70 18.55 -22.47
CA ALA A 90 7.93 19.23 -23.75
C ALA A 90 6.64 19.84 -24.32
N ALA A 91 5.49 19.19 -24.11
CA ALA A 91 4.18 19.67 -24.58
C ALA A 91 3.47 20.62 -23.59
N ASN A 92 3.72 20.46 -22.28
CA ASN A 92 3.14 21.29 -21.22
C ASN A 92 4.15 21.50 -20.08
N PRO A 93 4.93 22.60 -20.10
CA PRO A 93 5.93 22.90 -19.08
C PRO A 93 5.35 23.11 -17.67
N SER A 94 4.06 23.36 -17.53
CA SER A 94 3.39 23.53 -16.23
C SER A 94 3.00 22.20 -15.57
N ALA A 95 3.12 21.07 -16.28
CA ALA A 95 2.72 19.76 -15.78
C ALA A 95 3.50 19.37 -14.52
N ARG A 96 2.78 18.93 -13.48
CA ARG A 96 3.34 18.44 -12.22
C ARG A 96 2.87 17.03 -11.95
N THR A 97 3.79 16.17 -11.54
CA THR A 97 3.53 14.76 -11.27
C THR A 97 3.77 14.45 -9.80
N LEU A 98 2.77 13.86 -9.16
CA LEU A 98 2.89 13.24 -7.84
C LEU A 98 3.10 11.74 -8.00
N ILE A 99 4.13 11.20 -7.37
CA ILE A 99 4.45 9.77 -7.37
C ILE A 99 4.29 9.29 -5.93
N VAL A 100 3.36 8.36 -5.71
CA VAL A 100 3.07 7.75 -4.41
C VAL A 100 3.67 6.35 -4.40
N VAL A 101 4.62 6.11 -3.49
CA VAL A 101 5.43 4.90 -3.48
C VAL A 101 5.50 4.24 -2.10
N PRO A 102 5.84 2.94 -2.00
CA PRO A 102 6.30 2.36 -0.74
C PRO A 102 7.54 3.10 -0.21
N PRO A 103 7.71 3.27 1.12
CA PRO A 103 8.88 3.96 1.68
C PRO A 103 10.23 3.40 1.19
N VAL A 104 10.31 2.08 1.05
CA VAL A 104 11.53 1.35 0.66
C VAL A 104 12.02 1.65 -0.76
N VAL A 105 11.22 2.27 -1.63
CA VAL A 105 11.62 2.61 -3.00
C VAL A 105 11.75 4.11 -3.25
N ILE A 106 11.62 4.97 -2.23
CA ILE A 106 11.78 6.43 -2.39
C ILE A 106 13.14 6.76 -3.03
N ASP A 107 14.23 6.25 -2.44
CA ASP A 107 15.59 6.53 -2.93
C ASP A 107 15.82 5.94 -4.31
N SER A 108 15.23 4.77 -4.59
CA SER A 108 15.31 4.17 -5.92
C SER A 108 14.65 5.05 -6.99
N TRP A 109 13.45 5.55 -6.72
CA TRP A 109 12.75 6.48 -7.62
C TRP A 109 13.48 7.79 -7.79
N LYS A 110 13.99 8.37 -6.69
CA LYS A 110 14.79 9.58 -6.71
C LYS A 110 16.03 9.41 -7.57
N ASN A 111 16.84 8.38 -7.30
CA ASN A 111 18.08 8.11 -8.03
C ASN A 111 17.83 7.86 -9.52
N GLN A 112 16.78 7.10 -9.87
CA GLN A 112 16.43 6.85 -11.27
C GLN A 112 15.96 8.12 -11.98
N ALA A 113 15.18 8.97 -11.32
CA ALA A 113 14.75 10.25 -11.89
C ALA A 113 15.94 11.19 -12.08
N GLU A 114 16.81 11.34 -11.07
CA GLU A 114 18.02 12.15 -11.14
C GLU A 114 18.95 11.67 -12.27
N LEU A 115 19.17 10.36 -12.38
CA LEU A 115 19.98 9.78 -13.46
C LEU A 115 19.35 10.03 -14.84
N PHE A 116 18.04 9.81 -14.97
CA PHE A 116 17.34 9.96 -16.25
C PHE A 116 17.34 11.42 -16.73
N PHE A 117 17.18 12.39 -15.82
CA PHE A 117 17.16 13.81 -16.14
C PHE A 117 18.55 14.48 -16.06
N ALA A 118 19.62 13.75 -15.67
CA ALA A 118 20.99 14.27 -15.58
C ALA A 118 21.52 14.97 -16.85
N PRO A 119 21.22 14.49 -18.08
CA PRO A 119 21.64 15.21 -19.29
C PRO A 119 20.99 16.60 -19.44
N ALA A 120 19.71 16.73 -19.06
CA ALA A 120 19.02 18.03 -19.05
C ALA A 120 19.55 18.96 -17.95
N LEU A 121 19.98 18.39 -16.81
CA LEU A 121 20.69 19.10 -15.74
C LEU A 121 22.03 19.69 -16.22
N ALA A 122 22.79 18.94 -17.03
CA ALA A 122 24.07 19.41 -17.57
C ALA A 122 23.91 20.55 -18.61
N ALA A 123 22.77 20.59 -19.32
CA ALA A 123 22.48 21.58 -20.34
C ALA A 123 21.88 22.90 -19.80
N GLN A 124 21.70 23.04 -18.47
CA GLN A 124 21.06 24.19 -17.83
C GLN A 124 19.64 24.53 -18.36
N GLU A 125 18.94 23.58 -19.00
CA GLU A 125 17.60 23.76 -19.59
C GLU A 125 16.46 23.80 -18.54
N GLY A 126 16.77 24.28 -17.34
CA GLY A 126 15.88 24.22 -16.19
C GLY A 126 15.98 22.86 -15.51
N LEU A 127 16.45 22.89 -14.26
CA LEU A 127 16.34 21.78 -13.31
C LEU A 127 14.96 21.13 -13.44
N PHE A 128 14.90 19.80 -13.58
CA PHE A 128 13.66 19.05 -13.37
C PHE A 128 13.49 18.96 -11.83
N PRO A 129 12.89 19.97 -11.18
CA PRO A 129 12.97 20.09 -9.74
C PRO A 129 12.14 18.95 -9.13
N LEU A 130 12.85 18.07 -8.44
CA LEU A 130 12.33 16.89 -7.79
C LEU A 130 12.42 17.10 -6.29
N GLU A 131 11.30 16.92 -5.61
CA GLU A 131 11.24 17.02 -4.16
C GLU A 131 10.65 15.76 -3.55
N VAL A 132 11.24 15.30 -2.44
CA VAL A 132 10.73 14.18 -1.65
C VAL A 132 9.90 14.73 -0.51
N TYR A 133 8.57 14.60 -0.61
CA TYR A 133 7.64 15.00 0.43
C TYR A 133 7.39 13.83 1.39
N HIS A 134 8.34 13.61 2.31
CA HIS A 134 8.30 12.57 3.33
C HIS A 134 9.09 12.99 4.59
N GLY A 135 8.73 12.45 5.75
CA GLY A 135 9.47 12.70 7.01
C GLY A 135 9.26 14.08 7.65
N PRO A 136 10.13 14.48 8.60
CA PRO A 136 9.97 15.71 9.37
C PRO A 136 10.25 16.99 8.57
N GLY A 137 11.04 16.92 7.50
CA GLY A 137 11.39 18.08 6.66
C GLY A 137 10.28 18.61 5.74
N ARG A 138 9.08 18.00 5.77
CA ARG A 138 7.97 18.34 4.86
C ARG A 138 7.49 19.78 4.97
N GLU A 139 7.37 20.30 6.19
CA GLU A 139 6.85 21.65 6.42
C GLU A 139 7.81 22.71 5.88
N ARG A 140 9.12 22.46 6.03
CA ARG A 140 10.19 23.29 5.47
C ARG A 140 10.14 23.37 3.94
N LEU A 141 9.88 22.26 3.25
CA LEU A 141 9.73 22.25 1.78
C LEU A 141 8.56 23.11 1.30
N VAL A 142 7.51 23.23 2.12
CA VAL A 142 6.34 24.06 1.83
C VAL A 142 6.64 25.53 2.11
N SER A 143 7.21 25.85 3.28
CA SER A 143 7.52 27.23 3.66
C SER A 143 8.58 27.87 2.77
N GLU A 144 9.56 27.11 2.30
CA GLU A 144 10.59 27.57 1.36
C GLU A 144 10.10 27.64 -0.11
N GLY A 145 8.84 27.31 -0.39
CA GLY A 145 8.27 27.32 -1.74
C GLY A 145 8.83 26.25 -2.70
N LYS A 146 9.76 25.40 -2.24
CA LYS A 146 10.39 24.35 -3.04
C LYS A 146 9.39 23.34 -3.59
N LEU A 147 8.44 22.92 -2.75
CA LEU A 147 7.41 21.98 -3.18
C LEU A 147 6.52 22.56 -4.29
N ALA A 148 6.24 23.87 -4.25
CA ALA A 148 5.45 24.56 -5.27
C ALA A 148 6.21 24.67 -6.60
N ALA A 149 7.52 24.87 -6.54
CA ALA A 149 8.39 24.89 -7.71
C ALA A 149 8.60 23.49 -8.34
N ALA A 150 8.51 22.43 -7.54
CA ALA A 150 8.76 21.05 -7.97
C ALA A 150 7.82 20.57 -9.10
N LYS A 151 8.40 19.94 -10.11
CA LYS A 151 7.68 19.24 -11.20
C LYS A 151 7.42 17.78 -10.86
N ILE A 152 8.32 17.17 -10.08
CA ILE A 152 8.16 15.82 -9.55
C ILE A 152 8.11 15.91 -8.04
N VAL A 153 7.05 15.35 -7.45
CA VAL A 153 6.97 15.16 -6.01
C VAL A 153 6.85 13.68 -5.74
N ILE A 154 7.78 13.12 -4.96
CA ILE A 154 7.72 11.74 -4.49
C ILE A 154 7.21 11.76 -3.05
N THR A 155 6.23 10.92 -2.73
CA THR A 155 5.71 10.77 -1.37
C THR A 155 5.33 9.31 -1.10
N THR A 156 4.93 9.01 0.13
CA THR A 156 4.50 7.65 0.51
C THR A 156 3.02 7.55 0.75
N TYR A 157 2.49 6.32 0.62
CA TYR A 157 1.10 6.01 0.99
C TYR A 157 0.78 6.42 2.43
N GLY A 158 1.71 6.18 3.37
CA GLY A 158 1.55 6.58 4.78
C GLY A 158 1.54 8.11 4.95
N THR A 159 2.35 8.84 4.18
CA THR A 159 2.31 10.31 4.18
C THR A 159 0.98 10.84 3.63
N VAL A 160 0.48 10.31 2.52
CA VAL A 160 -0.83 10.68 1.97
C VAL A 160 -1.95 10.40 2.99
N ARG A 161 -1.95 9.21 3.60
CA ARG A 161 -2.92 8.81 4.64
C ARG A 161 -2.89 9.75 5.83
N SER A 162 -1.72 9.91 6.47
CA SER A 162 -1.57 10.70 7.69
C SER A 162 -1.96 12.17 7.48
N THR A 163 -1.58 12.77 6.36
CA THR A 163 -1.99 14.13 5.99
C THR A 163 -3.50 14.22 5.80
N TRP A 164 -4.12 13.25 5.13
CA TRP A 164 -5.58 13.23 4.96
C TRP A 164 -6.33 13.07 6.28
N ALA A 165 -5.88 12.14 7.13
CA ALA A 165 -6.48 11.83 8.43
C ALA A 165 -6.40 13.00 9.42
N ARG A 166 -5.36 13.84 9.34
CA ARG A 166 -5.20 15.07 10.14
C ARG A 166 -6.18 16.19 9.77
N GLY A 167 -7.09 15.96 8.82
CA GLY A 167 -8.02 16.99 8.33
C GLY A 167 -7.33 18.02 7.43
N GLU A 168 -6.05 17.83 7.10
CA GLU A 168 -5.27 18.70 6.24
C GLU A 168 -5.61 18.51 4.75
N GLY A 169 -6.68 17.77 4.41
CA GLY A 169 -7.15 17.61 3.04
C GLY A 169 -7.50 18.92 2.33
N LYS A 170 -7.71 20.02 3.08
CA LYS A 170 -7.97 21.35 2.54
C LYS A 170 -6.78 22.31 2.61
N THR A 171 -5.71 21.95 3.31
CA THR A 171 -4.57 22.83 3.58
C THR A 171 -3.26 22.27 3.04
N SER A 172 -3.11 20.94 3.04
CA SER A 172 -1.90 20.29 2.56
C SER A 172 -1.76 20.43 1.05
N PRO A 173 -0.55 20.79 0.56
CA PRO A 173 -0.23 20.85 -0.86
C PRO A 173 -0.52 19.56 -1.62
N LEU A 174 -0.52 18.38 -0.96
CA LEU A 174 -0.85 17.12 -1.61
C LEU A 174 -2.28 17.09 -2.15
N PHE A 175 -3.22 17.72 -1.44
CA PHE A 175 -4.65 17.68 -1.74
C PHE A 175 -5.17 18.98 -2.37
N THR A 176 -4.51 20.12 -2.11
CA THR A 176 -4.88 21.41 -2.70
C THR A 176 -4.27 21.65 -4.09
N THR A 177 -3.18 20.94 -4.42
CA THR A 177 -2.59 21.00 -5.76
C THR A 177 -3.41 20.19 -6.74
N LYS A 178 -3.80 20.81 -7.86
CA LYS A 178 -4.35 20.10 -9.02
C LYS A 178 -3.22 19.44 -9.80
N TRP A 179 -2.93 18.18 -9.51
CA TRP A 179 -1.86 17.45 -10.18
C TRP A 179 -2.20 17.24 -11.66
N HIS A 180 -1.21 17.39 -12.54
CA HIS A 180 -1.39 16.92 -13.91
C HIS A 180 -1.47 15.39 -13.90
N ARG A 181 -0.57 14.74 -13.15
CA ARG A 181 -0.48 13.29 -13.07
C ARG A 181 -0.30 12.82 -11.63
N VAL A 182 -1.03 11.76 -11.25
CA VAL A 182 -0.73 10.97 -10.05
C VAL A 182 -0.37 9.56 -10.48
N VAL A 183 0.78 9.08 -10.00
CA VAL A 183 1.30 7.74 -10.27
C VAL A 183 1.33 6.98 -8.95
N LEU A 184 0.70 5.82 -8.91
CA LEU A 184 0.76 4.90 -7.78
C LEU A 184 1.73 3.77 -8.13
N ASP A 185 2.87 3.70 -7.45
CA ASP A 185 3.76 2.54 -7.55
C ASP A 185 3.34 1.46 -6.54
N GLU A 186 3.45 0.20 -6.94
CA GLU A 186 2.85 -0.93 -6.22
C GLU A 186 1.38 -0.68 -5.85
N ALA A 187 0.58 -0.27 -6.84
CA ALA A 187 -0.81 0.17 -6.66
C ALA A 187 -1.73 -0.88 -5.99
N HIS A 188 -1.30 -2.15 -5.91
CA HIS A 188 -1.99 -3.18 -5.14
C HIS A 188 -2.09 -2.85 -3.63
N ILE A 189 -1.32 -1.89 -3.11
CA ILE A 189 -1.42 -1.38 -1.74
C ILE A 189 -2.82 -0.84 -1.42
N ILE A 190 -3.51 -0.23 -2.40
CA ILE A 190 -4.86 0.31 -2.22
C ILE A 190 -5.97 -0.74 -2.48
N ARG A 191 -5.65 -2.04 -2.56
CA ARG A 191 -6.62 -3.11 -2.84
C ARG A 191 -7.83 -3.11 -1.90
N ASN A 192 -7.64 -2.73 -0.64
CA ASN A 192 -8.74 -2.69 0.32
C ASN A 192 -9.53 -1.37 0.24
N LYS A 193 -10.72 -1.41 -0.37
CA LYS A 193 -11.65 -0.27 -0.50
C LYS A 193 -12.04 0.42 0.82
N THR A 194 -12.01 -0.28 1.95
CA THR A 194 -12.42 0.30 3.25
C THR A 194 -11.27 0.96 4.01
N ALA A 195 -10.02 0.69 3.63
CA ALA A 195 -8.84 1.22 4.29
C ALA A 195 -8.74 2.75 4.14
N GLU A 196 -8.29 3.43 5.18
CA GLU A 196 -8.10 4.88 5.17
C GLU A 196 -7.07 5.32 4.13
N THR A 197 -5.98 4.55 3.96
CA THR A 197 -4.98 4.79 2.90
C THR A 197 -5.63 4.85 1.52
N THR A 198 -6.52 3.91 1.22
CA THR A 198 -7.23 3.85 -0.06
C THR A 198 -8.13 5.07 -0.26
N LYS A 199 -8.88 5.45 0.79
CA LYS A 199 -9.75 6.63 0.76
C LYS A 199 -8.95 7.92 0.59
N ALA A 200 -7.81 8.05 1.28
CA ALA A 200 -6.90 9.19 1.16
C ALA A 200 -6.33 9.30 -0.26
N VAL A 201 -5.89 8.18 -0.85
CA VAL A 201 -5.40 8.15 -2.24
C VAL A 201 -6.50 8.50 -3.25
N TRP A 202 -7.74 8.04 -3.06
CA TRP A 202 -8.86 8.44 -3.90
C TRP A 202 -9.21 9.93 -3.83
N ALA A 203 -8.88 10.59 -2.72
CA ALA A 203 -9.12 12.02 -2.53
C ALA A 203 -8.11 12.91 -3.30
N LEU A 204 -7.02 12.33 -3.83
CA LEU A 204 -6.06 13.09 -4.64
C LEU A 204 -6.70 13.58 -5.96
N GLU A 205 -6.50 14.86 -6.26
CA GLU A 205 -6.97 15.49 -7.50
C GLU A 205 -5.91 15.40 -8.60
N ALA A 206 -6.30 14.86 -9.77
CA ALA A 206 -5.40 14.69 -10.90
C ALA A 206 -6.15 14.71 -12.24
N SER A 207 -5.48 15.15 -13.30
CA SER A 207 -5.98 15.01 -14.69
C SER A 207 -5.67 13.64 -15.29
N VAL A 208 -4.52 13.06 -14.95
CA VAL A 208 -4.03 11.77 -15.45
C VAL A 208 -3.69 10.86 -14.27
N ARG A 209 -4.11 9.60 -14.31
CA ARG A 209 -3.91 8.65 -13.20
C ARG A 209 -3.30 7.35 -13.70
N TRP A 210 -2.19 6.95 -13.08
CA TRP A 210 -1.49 5.71 -13.42
C TRP A 210 -1.38 4.80 -12.21
N CYS A 211 -1.68 3.52 -12.41
CA CYS A 211 -1.42 2.47 -11.44
C CYS A 211 -0.31 1.56 -11.99
N LEU A 212 0.83 1.52 -11.34
CA LEU A 212 1.93 0.62 -11.65
C LEU A 212 1.85 -0.56 -10.66
N SER A 213 1.62 -1.77 -11.15
CA SER A 213 1.60 -2.96 -10.28
C SER A 213 1.75 -4.22 -11.10
N GLY A 214 2.74 -5.06 -10.80
CA GLY A 214 2.86 -6.38 -11.44
C GLY A 214 1.72 -7.35 -11.07
N THR A 215 0.97 -7.05 -10.01
CA THR A 215 -0.13 -7.87 -9.51
C THR A 215 -1.37 -7.01 -9.19
N PRO A 216 -2.10 -6.51 -10.21
CA PRO A 216 -3.25 -5.63 -9.98
C PRO A 216 -4.43 -6.32 -9.30
N ILE A 217 -4.48 -7.66 -9.31
CA ILE A 217 -5.45 -8.51 -8.60
C ILE A 217 -4.65 -9.53 -7.80
N GLN A 218 -4.86 -9.62 -6.49
CA GLN A 218 -4.12 -10.53 -5.62
C GLN A 218 -5.00 -11.64 -5.04
N ASN A 219 -6.09 -11.26 -4.36
CA ASN A 219 -6.94 -12.19 -3.63
C ASN A 219 -8.33 -12.31 -4.24
N LYS A 220 -8.95 -11.17 -4.56
CA LYS A 220 -10.34 -11.11 -4.99
C LYS A 220 -10.56 -10.04 -6.04
N ILE A 221 -11.65 -10.15 -6.78
CA ILE A 221 -11.94 -9.22 -7.87
C ILE A 221 -12.12 -7.77 -7.42
N ASP A 222 -12.59 -7.59 -6.18
CA ASP A 222 -12.71 -6.29 -5.52
C ASP A 222 -11.36 -5.57 -5.33
N ASP A 223 -10.23 -6.27 -5.43
CA ASP A 223 -8.92 -5.63 -5.44
C ASP A 223 -8.78 -4.71 -6.67
N PHE A 224 -9.34 -5.11 -7.81
CA PHE A 224 -9.34 -4.31 -9.03
C PHE A 224 -10.27 -3.10 -8.94
N TYR A 225 -11.41 -3.23 -8.24
CA TYR A 225 -12.33 -2.12 -8.03
C TYR A 225 -11.63 -0.89 -7.45
N SER A 226 -10.70 -1.10 -6.52
CA SER A 226 -9.98 0.03 -5.92
C SER A 226 -9.15 0.82 -6.92
N LEU A 227 -8.58 0.15 -7.93
CA LEU A 227 -7.88 0.78 -9.03
C LEU A 227 -8.86 1.50 -9.97
N VAL A 228 -9.98 0.84 -10.31
CA VAL A 228 -11.04 1.41 -11.15
C VAL A 228 -11.61 2.71 -10.54
N ARG A 229 -11.84 2.72 -9.22
CA ARG A 229 -12.31 3.91 -8.50
C ARG A 229 -11.25 5.00 -8.46
N PHE A 230 -9.97 4.65 -8.22
CA PHE A 230 -8.89 5.63 -8.30
C PHE A 230 -8.83 6.26 -9.70
N LEU A 231 -8.89 5.47 -10.76
CA LEU A 231 -8.89 5.91 -12.16
C LEU A 231 -10.16 6.71 -12.55
N ARG A 232 -11.19 6.75 -11.70
CA ARG A 232 -12.47 7.45 -11.93
C ARG A 232 -13.25 6.94 -13.16
N ILE A 233 -13.23 5.62 -13.41
CA ILE A 233 -13.95 5.04 -14.56
C ILE A 233 -15.45 5.06 -14.30
N THR A 234 -16.20 5.92 -14.99
CA THR A 234 -17.67 5.97 -14.85
C THR A 234 -18.33 4.92 -15.75
N PRO A 235 -19.30 4.13 -15.27
CA PRO A 235 -19.95 4.17 -13.94
C PRO A 235 -19.31 3.28 -12.86
N PHE A 236 -18.31 2.47 -13.22
CA PHE A 236 -17.72 1.45 -12.34
C PHE A 236 -16.93 1.98 -11.14
N ALA A 237 -16.64 3.27 -11.09
CA ALA A 237 -16.08 3.94 -9.92
C ALA A 237 -17.07 3.97 -8.76
N ASP A 238 -18.37 3.81 -9.01
CA ASP A 238 -19.38 3.58 -7.98
C ASP A 238 -19.43 2.09 -7.60
N PHE A 239 -19.35 1.80 -6.30
CA PHE A 239 -19.32 0.43 -5.82
C PHE A 239 -20.61 -0.33 -6.10
N GLU A 240 -21.77 0.33 -6.07
CA GLU A 240 -23.04 -0.31 -6.31
C GLU A 240 -23.14 -0.81 -7.75
N TRP A 241 -22.73 0.04 -8.71
CA TRP A 241 -22.63 -0.33 -10.12
C TRP A 241 -21.61 -1.43 -10.35
N TRP A 242 -20.42 -1.32 -9.74
CA TRP A 242 -19.40 -2.37 -9.79
C TRP A 242 -19.94 -3.71 -9.29
N ASN A 243 -20.53 -3.73 -8.09
CA ASN A 243 -20.99 -4.94 -7.45
C ASN A 243 -22.19 -5.58 -8.17
N ARG A 244 -23.08 -4.75 -8.75
CA ARG A 244 -24.23 -5.22 -9.53
C ARG A 244 -23.82 -5.81 -10.88
N LEU A 245 -22.91 -5.16 -11.60
CA LEU A 245 -22.59 -5.52 -12.99
C LEU A 245 -21.39 -6.45 -13.14
N ILE A 246 -20.48 -6.45 -12.16
CA ILE A 246 -19.23 -7.22 -12.22
C ILE A 246 -19.11 -8.10 -10.97
N GLY A 247 -19.03 -7.51 -9.77
CA GLY A 247 -18.64 -8.21 -8.55
C GLY A 247 -19.48 -9.45 -8.22
N ARG A 248 -20.81 -9.31 -8.13
CA ARG A 248 -21.72 -10.44 -7.83
C ARG A 248 -21.67 -11.52 -8.90
N GLY A 249 -21.78 -11.13 -10.17
CA GLY A 249 -21.81 -12.10 -11.28
C GLY A 249 -20.51 -12.88 -11.41
N VAL A 250 -19.34 -12.23 -11.27
CA VAL A 250 -18.05 -12.93 -11.27
C VAL A 250 -17.94 -13.92 -10.11
N ALA A 251 -18.44 -13.58 -8.93
CA ALA A 251 -18.44 -14.50 -7.78
C ALA A 251 -19.33 -15.73 -7.99
N THR A 252 -20.41 -15.60 -8.77
CA THR A 252 -21.33 -16.70 -9.09
C THR A 252 -21.03 -17.41 -10.41
N GLY A 253 -19.99 -16.98 -11.14
CA GLY A 253 -19.62 -17.56 -12.44
C GLY A 253 -20.50 -17.12 -13.63
N ASP A 254 -21.14 -15.96 -13.55
CA ASP A 254 -21.97 -15.39 -14.61
C ASP A 254 -21.11 -14.91 -15.80
N GLY A 255 -21.34 -15.51 -16.98
CA GLY A 255 -20.60 -15.22 -18.21
C GLY A 255 -20.60 -13.72 -18.60
N PRO A 256 -21.76 -13.05 -18.70
CA PRO A 256 -21.84 -11.63 -19.00
C PRO A 256 -21.03 -10.73 -18.06
N SER A 257 -21.02 -11.00 -16.75
CA SER A 257 -20.18 -10.28 -15.80
C SER A 257 -18.68 -10.52 -16.01
N HIS A 258 -18.27 -11.73 -16.38
CA HIS A 258 -16.89 -12.02 -16.80
C HIS A 258 -16.50 -11.27 -18.08
N ASP A 259 -17.40 -11.15 -19.04
CA ASP A 259 -17.14 -10.44 -20.31
C ASP A 259 -17.00 -8.93 -20.08
N ARG A 260 -17.85 -8.33 -19.23
CA ARG A 260 -17.68 -6.93 -18.79
C ARG A 260 -16.35 -6.73 -18.09
N LEU A 261 -15.97 -7.63 -17.18
CA LEU A 261 -14.68 -7.55 -16.51
C LEU A 261 -13.51 -7.62 -17.51
N ARG A 262 -13.56 -8.57 -18.45
CA ARG A 262 -12.53 -8.75 -19.48
C ARG A 262 -12.40 -7.49 -20.35
N GLY A 263 -13.52 -6.95 -20.83
CA GLY A 263 -13.54 -5.70 -21.60
C GLY A 263 -12.93 -4.53 -20.83
N LEU A 264 -13.27 -4.39 -19.55
CA LEU A 264 -12.71 -3.34 -18.69
C LEU A 264 -11.20 -3.51 -18.51
N ILE A 265 -10.72 -4.70 -18.14
CA ILE A 265 -9.29 -4.99 -17.98
C ILE A 265 -8.53 -4.72 -19.28
N SER A 266 -9.03 -5.21 -20.42
CA SER A 266 -8.39 -5.04 -21.73
C SER A 266 -8.30 -3.57 -22.17
N SER A 267 -9.28 -2.74 -21.79
CA SER A 267 -9.27 -1.31 -22.10
C SER A 267 -8.36 -0.48 -21.19
N LEU A 268 -8.19 -0.91 -19.93
CA LEU A 268 -7.46 -0.16 -18.90
C LEU A 268 -6.00 -0.57 -18.74
N THR A 269 -5.67 -1.81 -19.09
CA THR A 269 -4.42 -2.44 -18.66
C THR A 269 -3.49 -2.66 -19.84
N CYS A 270 -2.25 -2.21 -19.71
CA CYS A 270 -1.14 -2.71 -20.51
C CYS A 270 -0.38 -3.73 -19.68
N ARG A 271 -0.22 -4.97 -20.19
CA ARG A 271 0.50 -6.05 -19.51
C ARG A 271 1.41 -6.77 -20.48
N ARG A 272 2.71 -6.67 -20.25
CA ARG A 272 3.75 -7.45 -20.92
C ARG A 272 4.33 -8.46 -19.95
N SER A 273 4.73 -9.61 -20.48
CA SER A 273 5.41 -10.66 -19.70
C SER A 273 6.85 -10.86 -20.16
N LYS A 274 7.71 -11.32 -19.25
CA LYS A 274 9.09 -11.71 -19.56
C LYS A 274 9.19 -12.81 -20.62
N THR A 275 8.15 -13.65 -20.75
CA THR A 275 8.09 -14.74 -21.74
C THR A 275 7.55 -14.28 -23.09
N GLN A 276 7.07 -13.04 -23.20
CA GLN A 276 6.52 -12.50 -24.43
C GLN A 276 7.61 -12.39 -25.49
N LYS A 277 7.23 -12.66 -26.73
CA LYS A 277 8.08 -12.45 -27.91
C LYS A 277 7.62 -11.21 -28.67
N MET A 278 8.58 -10.53 -29.28
CA MET A 278 8.35 -9.45 -30.23
C MET A 278 7.77 -10.02 -31.54
N SER A 279 7.28 -9.15 -32.42
CA SER A 279 6.71 -9.51 -33.73
C SER A 279 7.71 -10.26 -34.63
N ASP A 280 8.99 -9.99 -34.47
CA ASP A 280 10.11 -10.65 -35.15
C ASP A 280 10.52 -12.01 -34.51
N GLY A 281 9.82 -12.46 -33.47
CA GLY A 281 10.06 -13.72 -32.78
C GLY A 281 11.14 -13.68 -31.70
N ARG A 282 11.84 -12.56 -31.49
CA ARG A 282 12.84 -12.40 -30.42
C ARG A 282 12.16 -12.30 -29.04
N PRO A 283 12.76 -12.82 -27.96
CA PRO A 283 12.23 -12.63 -26.62
C PRO A 283 12.26 -11.14 -26.24
N LEU A 284 11.22 -10.66 -25.54
CA LEU A 284 11.15 -9.28 -25.05
C LEU A 284 12.32 -8.98 -24.11
N VAL A 285 12.69 -9.95 -23.26
CA VAL A 285 13.86 -9.89 -22.40
C VAL A 285 14.58 -11.23 -22.43
N THR A 286 15.87 -11.21 -22.74
CA THR A 286 16.73 -12.38 -22.58
C THR A 286 17.12 -12.51 -21.12
N LEU A 287 16.58 -13.53 -20.45
CA LEU A 287 16.91 -13.86 -19.08
C LEU A 287 17.79 -15.10 -19.04
N PRO A 288 18.74 -15.19 -18.09
CA PRO A 288 19.47 -16.43 -17.84
C PRO A 288 18.49 -17.52 -17.37
N GLU A 289 18.90 -18.78 -17.54
CA GLU A 289 18.12 -19.91 -17.03
C GLU A 289 17.94 -19.81 -15.51
N ARG A 290 16.71 -20.03 -15.06
CA ARG A 290 16.39 -20.03 -13.63
C ARG A 290 16.64 -21.43 -13.08
N THR A 291 17.72 -21.59 -12.32
CA THR A 291 17.98 -22.81 -11.56
C THR A 291 17.36 -22.72 -10.18
N GLU A 292 16.35 -23.54 -9.89
CA GLU A 292 15.79 -23.68 -8.54
C GLU A 292 16.48 -24.85 -7.81
N LEU A 293 17.26 -24.54 -6.78
CA LEU A 293 17.88 -25.55 -5.92
C LEU A 293 17.05 -25.73 -4.66
N ARG A 294 16.39 -26.88 -4.52
CA ARG A 294 15.70 -27.25 -3.29
C ARG A 294 16.68 -27.92 -2.34
N VAL A 295 17.10 -27.18 -1.31
CA VAL A 295 17.94 -27.70 -0.22
C VAL A 295 17.04 -28.05 0.95
N THR A 296 16.89 -29.34 1.23
CA THR A 296 16.20 -29.80 2.44
C THR A 296 17.20 -29.85 3.58
N THR A 297 16.95 -29.07 4.62
CA THR A 297 17.75 -29.06 5.86
C THR A 297 17.05 -29.90 6.93
N GLN A 298 17.84 -30.44 7.86
CA GLN A 298 17.34 -31.09 9.06
C GLN A 298 17.61 -30.18 10.25
N LEU A 299 16.66 -30.11 11.19
CA LEU A 299 16.88 -29.41 12.45
C LEU A 299 17.95 -30.14 13.27
N GLY A 300 18.86 -29.40 13.89
CA GLY A 300 19.83 -29.96 14.83
C GLY A 300 19.13 -30.53 16.07
N GLY A 301 19.80 -31.37 16.86
CA GLY A 301 19.19 -32.05 18.00
C GLY A 301 18.47 -31.12 18.98
N ALA A 302 19.13 -30.04 19.40
CA ALA A 302 18.55 -29.05 20.32
C ALA A 302 17.41 -28.21 19.69
N GLU A 303 17.47 -27.95 18.38
CA GLU A 303 16.42 -27.23 17.65
C GLU A 303 15.19 -28.12 17.45
N ARG A 304 15.43 -29.40 17.17
CA ARG A 304 14.40 -30.42 16.99
C ARG A 304 13.61 -30.65 18.26
N GLU A 305 14.27 -30.72 19.41
CA GLU A 305 13.63 -30.87 20.72
C GLU A 305 12.65 -29.70 20.99
N LYS A 306 13.11 -28.46 20.77
CA LYS A 306 12.27 -27.26 20.91
C LYS A 306 11.10 -27.27 19.93
N TYR A 307 11.34 -27.64 18.68
CA TYR A 307 10.31 -27.73 17.65
C TYR A 307 9.24 -28.77 18.01
N ASP A 308 9.65 -29.96 18.45
CA ASP A 308 8.75 -31.05 18.82
C ASP A 308 7.92 -30.69 20.06
N ALA A 309 8.49 -29.97 21.03
CA ALA A 309 7.74 -29.45 22.17
C ALA A 309 6.63 -28.46 21.74
N ILE A 310 6.96 -27.52 20.84
CA ILE A 310 5.98 -26.58 20.28
C ILE A 310 4.91 -27.33 19.47
N LEU A 311 5.30 -28.35 18.70
CA LEU A 311 4.39 -29.18 17.92
C LEU A 311 3.43 -29.96 18.80
N GLY A 312 3.91 -30.59 19.87
CA GLY A 312 3.07 -31.33 20.82
C GLY A 312 2.03 -30.43 21.49
N MET A 313 2.45 -29.23 21.93
CA MET A 313 1.55 -28.23 22.49
C MET A 313 0.49 -27.78 21.46
N ALA A 314 0.91 -27.50 20.23
CA ALA A 314 0.02 -27.11 19.15
C ALA A 314 -1.00 -28.20 18.80
N GLN A 315 -0.56 -29.46 18.72
CA GLN A 315 -1.44 -30.61 18.47
C GLN A 315 -2.47 -30.79 19.57
N THR A 316 -2.04 -30.72 20.84
CA THR A 316 -2.94 -30.85 22.00
C THR A 316 -4.01 -29.76 22.00
N ARG A 317 -3.60 -28.51 21.77
CA ARG A 317 -4.52 -27.38 21.70
C ARG A 317 -5.47 -27.50 20.51
N MET A 318 -4.99 -27.96 19.36
CA MET A 318 -5.84 -28.15 18.17
C MET A 318 -6.88 -29.25 18.38
N GLN A 319 -6.50 -30.38 19.00
CA GLN A 319 -7.43 -31.44 19.38
C GLN A 319 -8.52 -30.94 20.32
N LYS A 320 -8.18 -30.08 21.29
CA LYS A 320 -9.16 -29.47 22.19
C LYS A 320 -10.14 -28.56 21.44
N LEU A 321 -9.65 -27.69 20.55
CA LEU A 321 -10.50 -26.80 19.74
C LEU A 321 -11.43 -27.56 18.79
N ASP A 322 -10.97 -28.70 18.28
CA ASP A 322 -11.77 -29.58 17.44
C ASP A 322 -12.87 -30.28 18.26
N ALA A 323 -12.52 -30.82 19.42
CA ALA A 323 -13.47 -31.44 20.35
C ALA A 323 -14.54 -30.46 20.85
N ASP A 324 -14.17 -29.20 21.11
CA ASP A 324 -15.08 -28.13 21.52
C ASP A 324 -15.89 -27.55 20.34
N GLY A 325 -15.61 -27.97 19.10
CA GLY A 325 -16.27 -27.48 17.88
C GLY A 325 -15.98 -26.00 17.56
N THR A 326 -14.94 -25.42 18.16
CA THR A 326 -14.61 -23.98 18.07
C THR A 326 -13.51 -23.67 17.04
N LEU A 327 -12.97 -24.68 16.36
CA LEU A 327 -11.81 -24.56 15.48
C LEU A 327 -11.92 -23.43 14.42
N LEU A 328 -13.06 -23.30 13.74
CA LEU A 328 -13.29 -22.22 12.75
C LEU A 328 -13.51 -20.85 13.43
N ARG A 329 -14.14 -20.83 14.60
CA ARG A 329 -14.35 -19.61 15.39
C ARG A 329 -13.02 -19.07 15.95
N GLU A 330 -12.11 -19.97 16.28
CA GLU A 330 -10.77 -19.71 16.82
C GLU A 330 -9.67 -19.95 15.79
N TYR A 331 -9.97 -19.77 14.49
CA TYR A 331 -9.00 -19.91 13.39
C TYR A 331 -7.72 -19.10 13.62
N ALA A 332 -7.88 -17.97 14.30
CA ALA A 332 -6.80 -17.14 14.76
C ALA A 332 -5.77 -17.97 15.58
N ALA A 333 -6.21 -18.73 16.58
CA ALA A 333 -5.35 -19.56 17.44
C ALA A 333 -4.56 -20.60 16.61
N VAL A 334 -5.19 -21.17 15.59
CA VAL A 334 -4.53 -22.08 14.64
C VAL A 334 -3.39 -21.38 13.91
N LEU A 335 -3.62 -20.17 13.38
CA LEU A 335 -2.58 -19.40 12.70
C LEU A 335 -1.40 -19.04 13.62
N GLU A 336 -1.67 -18.79 14.91
CA GLU A 336 -0.61 -18.52 15.88
C GLU A 336 0.26 -19.75 16.11
N MET A 337 -0.35 -20.93 16.29
CA MET A 337 0.39 -22.19 16.44
C MET A 337 1.25 -22.48 15.21
N MET A 338 0.69 -22.29 14.01
CA MET A 338 1.45 -22.40 12.75
C MET A 338 2.58 -21.38 12.66
N LEU A 339 2.36 -20.14 13.12
CA LEU A 339 3.39 -19.11 13.16
C LEU A 339 4.55 -19.53 14.07
N ARG A 340 4.28 -20.06 15.26
CA ARG A 340 5.34 -20.54 16.19
C ARG A 340 6.15 -21.69 15.61
N LEU A 341 5.50 -22.65 14.96
CA LEU A 341 6.20 -23.73 14.25
C LEU A 341 7.10 -23.19 13.14
N ARG A 342 6.60 -22.23 12.34
CA ARG A 342 7.40 -21.58 11.29
C ARG A 342 8.57 -20.79 11.84
N GLN A 343 8.39 -20.10 12.96
CA GLN A 343 9.47 -19.38 13.66
C GLN A 343 10.53 -20.35 14.17
N SER A 344 10.12 -21.40 14.87
CA SER A 344 11.05 -22.43 15.39
C SER A 344 11.82 -23.17 14.30
N ALA A 345 11.24 -23.32 13.11
CA ALA A 345 11.93 -23.93 11.97
C ALA A 345 12.99 -23.02 11.34
N ILE A 346 12.94 -21.70 11.58
CA ILE A 346 13.94 -20.73 11.13
C ILE A 346 15.01 -20.56 12.21
N ASP A 347 14.60 -20.11 13.40
CA ASP A 347 15.44 -19.98 14.59
C ASP A 347 14.53 -19.94 15.83
N PRO A 348 14.71 -20.85 16.81
CA PRO A 348 13.92 -20.85 18.04
C PRO A 348 13.94 -19.53 18.83
N ASN A 349 14.99 -18.71 18.69
CA ASN A 349 15.13 -17.44 19.40
C ASN A 349 14.21 -16.33 18.89
N ILE A 350 13.56 -16.52 17.74
CA ILE A 350 12.50 -15.62 17.23
C ILE A 350 11.25 -15.70 18.12
N ILE A 351 11.09 -16.81 18.84
CA ILE A 351 10.00 -17.00 19.81
C ILE A 351 10.38 -16.28 21.10
N PRO A 352 9.47 -15.50 21.72
CA PRO A 352 9.72 -14.91 23.04
C PRO A 352 10.18 -15.98 24.04
N GLN A 353 11.33 -15.75 24.68
CA GLN A 353 11.98 -16.75 25.52
C GLN A 353 11.11 -17.16 26.72
N ASP A 354 10.35 -16.22 27.28
CA ASP A 354 9.39 -16.48 28.35
C ASP A 354 8.28 -17.44 27.93
N LEU A 355 7.82 -17.33 26.68
CA LEU A 355 6.85 -18.25 26.11
C LEU A 355 7.48 -19.61 25.83
N LEU A 356 8.71 -19.63 25.32
CA LEU A 356 9.43 -20.86 25.02
C LEU A 356 9.73 -21.67 26.29
N GLU A 357 10.17 -21.01 27.36
CA GLU A 357 10.39 -21.63 28.67
C GLU A 357 9.11 -22.25 29.23
N ARG A 358 7.96 -21.57 29.11
CA ARG A 358 6.65 -22.12 29.51
C ARG A 358 6.24 -23.36 28.72
N ILE A 359 6.58 -23.39 27.43
CA ILE A 359 6.28 -24.53 26.56
C ILE A 359 7.18 -25.72 26.90
N LEU A 360 8.47 -25.48 27.18
CA LEU A 360 9.44 -26.51 27.50
C LEU A 360 9.28 -27.07 28.92
N ASN A 361 8.84 -26.25 29.87
CA ASN A 361 8.69 -26.62 31.28
C ASN A 361 7.24 -26.41 31.77
N PRO A 362 6.27 -27.17 31.27
CA PRO A 362 4.86 -26.99 31.63
C PRO A 362 4.55 -27.30 33.10
N GLU A 363 5.35 -28.14 33.76
CA GLU A 363 5.16 -28.52 35.17
C GLU A 363 5.55 -27.40 36.16
N ASN A 364 6.41 -26.47 35.74
CA ASN A 364 6.86 -25.34 36.57
C ASN A 364 5.92 -24.12 36.50
N HIS A 365 4.87 -24.20 35.69
CA HIS A 365 3.94 -23.09 35.45
C HIS A 365 2.49 -23.57 35.66
N GLU A 366 1.76 -22.92 36.58
CA GLU A 366 0.36 -23.26 36.85
C GLU A 366 -0.49 -23.25 35.56
N PRO A 367 -1.46 -24.18 35.43
CA PRO A 367 -2.36 -24.31 34.29
C PRO A 367 -3.36 -23.15 34.27
N GLY A 368 -2.88 -21.98 33.87
CA GLY A 368 -3.62 -20.71 33.90
C GLY A 368 -2.78 -19.51 33.46
N GLY A 369 -1.46 -19.66 33.31
CA GLY A 369 -0.54 -18.59 32.94
C GLY A 369 -0.58 -18.16 31.48
N GLY A 370 -1.73 -17.70 30.98
CA GLY A 370 -1.71 -16.58 30.04
C GLY A 370 -1.02 -15.39 30.74
N ILE A 371 -0.43 -14.45 29.98
CA ILE A 371 0.05 -13.16 30.54
C ILE A 371 -1.17 -12.31 30.94
N SER A 372 -1.95 -12.82 31.90
CA SER A 372 -3.39 -12.57 32.01
C SER A 372 -3.78 -11.91 33.33
N ASP A 373 -3.00 -12.09 34.40
CA ASP A 373 -3.36 -11.58 35.73
C ASP A 373 -2.18 -11.09 36.57
N ALA A 374 -1.08 -10.67 35.94
CA ALA A 374 -0.07 -9.91 36.68
C ALA A 374 -0.66 -8.55 37.04
N ALA A 375 -1.02 -8.34 38.31
CA ALA A 375 -1.31 -7.02 38.85
C ALA A 375 -0.15 -6.07 38.46
N LEU A 376 -0.48 -4.86 37.97
CA LEU A 376 0.52 -3.86 37.58
C LEU A 376 1.38 -3.48 38.81
N THR A 377 2.54 -4.12 38.97
CA THR A 377 3.53 -3.67 39.95
C THR A 377 4.24 -2.43 39.43
N PRO A 378 4.67 -1.50 40.31
CA PRO A 378 5.44 -0.32 39.90
C PRO A 378 6.69 -0.66 39.07
N GLU A 379 7.33 -1.79 39.38
CA GLU A 379 8.51 -2.28 38.66
C GLU A 379 8.16 -2.75 37.24
N LEU A 380 7.06 -3.48 37.06
CA LEU A 380 6.58 -3.89 35.73
C LEU A 380 6.20 -2.68 34.88
N VAL A 381 5.58 -1.65 35.46
CA VAL A 381 5.26 -0.40 34.75
C VAL A 381 6.54 0.29 34.25
N LYS A 382 7.58 0.34 35.08
CA LYS A 382 8.89 0.92 34.71
C LYS A 382 9.51 0.16 33.52
N GLN A 383 9.50 -1.18 33.56
CA GLN A 383 10.00 -2.03 32.47
C GLN A 383 9.19 -1.84 31.17
N LEU A 384 7.86 -1.82 31.26
CA LEU A 384 6.99 -1.63 30.10
C LEU A 384 7.18 -0.25 29.47
N LYS A 385 7.38 0.80 30.27
CA LYS A 385 7.72 2.14 29.76
C LYS A 385 9.04 2.13 28.99
N ALA A 386 10.09 1.49 29.50
CA ALA A 386 11.38 1.41 28.79
C ALA A 386 11.23 0.72 27.42
N VAL A 387 10.51 -0.40 27.36
CA VAL A 387 10.23 -1.11 26.09
C VAL A 387 9.41 -0.24 25.13
N LEU A 388 8.44 0.51 25.65
CA LEU A 388 7.61 1.39 24.83
C LEU A 388 8.43 2.55 24.26
N LEU A 389 9.35 3.13 25.03
CA LEU A 389 10.23 4.21 24.56
C LEU A 389 11.19 3.71 23.47
N GLN A 390 11.78 2.52 23.64
CA GLN A 390 12.61 1.90 22.60
C GLN A 390 11.82 1.71 21.29
N LYS A 391 10.58 1.19 21.39
CA LYS A 391 9.71 1.00 20.22
C LYS A 391 9.36 2.30 19.50
N LEU A 392 9.28 3.40 20.24
CA LEU A 392 9.05 4.73 19.67
C LEU A 392 10.28 5.25 18.91
N GLU A 393 11.48 5.05 19.47
CA GLU A 393 12.75 5.36 18.79
C GLU A 393 12.93 4.55 17.51
N ASP A 394 12.52 3.28 17.53
CA ASP A 394 12.56 2.37 16.38
C ASP A 394 11.48 2.67 15.32
N LEU A 395 10.69 3.74 15.49
CA LEU A 395 9.54 4.10 14.63
C LEU A 395 8.56 2.93 14.43
N SER A 396 8.37 2.12 15.47
CA SER A 396 7.50 0.93 15.41
C SER A 396 6.07 1.32 15.03
N GLU A 397 5.47 0.53 14.16
CA GLU A 397 4.08 0.72 13.73
C GLU A 397 3.09 -0.04 14.62
N CYS A 398 1.90 0.51 14.79
CA CYS A 398 0.78 -0.18 15.41
C CYS A 398 0.31 -1.35 14.52
N PRO A 399 0.23 -2.59 15.02
CA PRO A 399 -0.21 -3.75 14.23
C PRO A 399 -1.68 -3.73 13.77
N ILE A 400 -2.51 -2.83 14.33
CA ILE A 400 -3.93 -2.70 13.95
C ILE A 400 -4.09 -1.71 12.80
N CYS A 401 -3.53 -0.51 12.93
CA CYS A 401 -3.74 0.59 11.97
C CYS A 401 -2.53 0.87 11.07
N PHE A 402 -1.37 0.27 11.34
CA PHE A 402 -0.11 0.52 10.64
C PHE A 402 0.30 2.00 10.66
N GLU A 403 0.01 2.69 11.76
CA GLU A 403 0.53 4.04 12.05
C GLU A 403 1.79 3.92 12.91
N VAL A 404 2.78 4.78 12.65
CA VAL A 404 3.94 4.92 13.53
C VAL A 404 3.46 5.37 14.91
N LEU A 405 3.92 4.69 15.95
CA LEU A 405 3.56 5.01 17.33
C LEU A 405 4.18 6.35 17.73
N GLU A 406 3.39 7.22 18.38
CA GLU A 406 3.82 8.57 18.76
C GLU A 406 3.59 8.85 20.26
N ARG A 407 4.39 9.75 20.84
CA ARG A 407 4.17 10.33 22.17
C ARG A 407 3.11 11.44 22.13
N PRO A 408 2.37 11.68 23.21
CA PRO A 408 1.50 12.85 23.34
C PRO A 408 2.36 14.08 23.63
N THR A 409 2.08 15.19 22.96
CA THR A 409 2.78 16.47 23.17
C THR A 409 1.82 17.53 23.73
N ALA A 410 2.35 18.54 24.43
CA ALA A 410 1.55 19.64 24.95
C ALA A 410 0.78 20.41 23.85
N LEU A 411 1.31 20.45 22.62
CA LEU A 411 0.64 21.04 21.46
C LEU A 411 -0.39 20.12 20.79
N LYS A 412 -0.32 18.79 21.00
CA LYS A 412 -1.23 17.80 20.43
C LYS A 412 -1.67 16.80 21.51
N PRO A 413 -2.71 17.12 22.29
CA PRO A 413 -3.14 16.29 23.43
C PRO A 413 -3.79 14.95 23.04
N ALA A 414 -4.01 14.69 21.75
CA ALA A 414 -4.54 13.44 21.24
C ALA A 414 -4.00 13.12 19.82
N PRO A 415 -2.76 12.62 19.68
CA PRO A 415 -2.30 12.13 18.38
C PRO A 415 -3.09 10.87 17.98
N PRO A 416 -3.33 10.65 16.67
CA PRO A 416 -4.09 9.49 16.18
C PRO A 416 -3.43 8.16 16.54
N ALA A 417 -2.11 8.14 16.78
CA ALA A 417 -1.31 6.97 17.06
C ALA A 417 -0.67 6.95 18.47
N PHE A 418 -1.30 7.57 19.48
CA PHE A 418 -0.76 7.62 20.85
C PHE A 418 -0.38 6.23 21.37
N ALA A 419 0.89 6.02 21.68
CA ALA A 419 1.41 4.69 21.97
C ALA A 419 0.97 4.15 23.34
N ALA A 420 0.49 2.90 23.32
CA ALA A 420 0.10 2.12 24.47
C ALA A 420 0.77 0.74 24.40
N ILE A 421 1.20 0.20 25.52
CA ILE A 421 1.81 -1.12 25.62
C ILE A 421 1.02 -2.02 26.58
N LEU A 422 0.84 -3.27 26.19
CA LEU A 422 0.21 -4.30 27.01
C LEU A 422 1.25 -5.01 27.88
N PRO A 423 0.84 -5.72 28.96
CA PRO A 423 1.75 -6.54 29.78
C PRO A 423 2.52 -7.59 28.98
N CYS A 424 1.99 -8.03 27.84
CA CYS A 424 2.66 -8.90 26.88
C CYS A 424 3.68 -8.19 25.98
N LYS A 425 4.08 -6.95 26.30
CA LYS A 425 5.08 -6.11 25.60
C LYS A 425 4.74 -5.72 24.16
N HIS A 426 3.53 -6.01 23.69
CA HIS A 426 3.04 -5.55 22.38
C HIS A 426 2.51 -4.12 22.48
N ALA A 427 2.94 -3.28 21.55
CA ALA A 427 2.56 -1.88 21.49
C ALA A 427 1.52 -1.64 20.38
N PHE A 428 0.55 -0.78 20.68
CA PHE A 428 -0.54 -0.39 19.80
C PHE A 428 -0.84 1.09 19.97
N CYS A 429 -1.61 1.67 19.05
CA CYS A 429 -2.23 2.95 19.32
C CYS A 429 -3.34 2.80 20.38
N LYS A 430 -3.44 3.74 21.33
CA LYS A 430 -4.43 3.75 22.41
C LYS A 430 -5.85 3.63 21.85
N ALA A 431 -6.15 4.34 20.77
CA ALA A 431 -7.45 4.29 20.11
C ALA A 431 -7.76 2.88 19.56
N CYS A 432 -6.76 2.24 18.95
CA CYS A 432 -6.86 0.92 18.34
C CYS A 432 -7.16 -0.14 19.39
N ILE A 433 -6.38 -0.16 20.47
CA ILE A 433 -6.53 -1.16 21.52
C ILE A 433 -7.79 -0.93 22.37
N ALA A 434 -8.17 0.34 22.60
CA ALA A 434 -9.42 0.67 23.28
C ALA A 434 -10.65 0.30 22.44
N THR A 435 -10.60 0.50 21.12
CA THR A 435 -11.68 0.09 20.21
C THR A 435 -11.82 -1.43 20.20
N HIS A 436 -10.70 -2.14 20.07
CA HIS A 436 -10.66 -3.60 20.13
C HIS A 436 -11.26 -4.17 21.42
N ALA A 437 -10.91 -3.59 22.57
CA ALA A 437 -11.49 -3.96 23.86
C ALA A 437 -13.01 -3.71 23.92
N LYS A 438 -13.48 -2.57 23.40
CA LYS A 438 -14.92 -2.22 23.38
C LYS A 438 -15.74 -3.08 22.43
N THR A 439 -15.16 -3.56 21.33
CA THR A 439 -15.84 -4.43 20.36
C THR A 439 -15.82 -5.91 20.73
N GLY A 440 -15.53 -6.25 22.00
CA GLY A 440 -15.54 -7.63 22.50
C GLY A 440 -14.21 -8.38 22.40
N GLY A 441 -13.11 -7.70 22.08
CA GLY A 441 -11.77 -8.29 22.08
C GLY A 441 -11.23 -8.49 23.49
N ALA A 442 -11.38 -9.69 24.05
CA ALA A 442 -10.85 -10.05 25.38
C ALA A 442 -9.36 -10.45 25.37
N THR A 443 -8.67 -10.33 24.23
CA THR A 443 -7.29 -10.78 24.04
C THR A 443 -6.46 -9.77 23.26
N CYS A 444 -5.14 -9.76 23.49
CA CYS A 444 -4.18 -8.94 22.76
C CYS A 444 -4.28 -9.22 21.24
N PRO A 445 -4.45 -8.20 20.38
CA PRO A 445 -4.56 -8.39 18.93
C PRO A 445 -3.35 -9.09 18.28
N TYR A 446 -2.18 -9.00 18.91
CA TYR A 446 -0.92 -9.52 18.36
C TYR A 446 -0.57 -10.92 18.89
N CYS A 447 -0.57 -11.11 20.21
CA CYS A 447 -0.17 -12.39 20.83
C CYS A 447 -1.32 -13.15 21.48
N ARG A 448 -2.54 -12.60 21.49
CA ARG A 448 -3.76 -13.16 22.06
C ARG A 448 -3.70 -13.59 23.53
N GLY A 449 -2.70 -13.12 24.27
CA GLY A 449 -2.74 -13.13 25.73
C GLY A 449 -3.95 -12.35 26.23
N ALA A 450 -4.48 -12.66 27.42
CA ALA A 450 -5.68 -11.99 27.92
C ALA A 450 -5.46 -10.47 27.99
N LEU A 451 -6.47 -9.73 27.55
CA LEU A 451 -6.44 -8.28 27.53
C LEU A 451 -7.09 -7.76 28.81
N ASN A 452 -6.26 -7.31 29.75
CA ASN A 452 -6.74 -6.54 30.89
C ASN A 452 -6.64 -5.04 30.57
N THR A 453 -7.79 -4.38 30.41
CA THR A 453 -7.86 -2.95 30.08
C THR A 453 -7.33 -2.04 31.19
N SER A 454 -7.35 -2.48 32.46
CA SER A 454 -6.73 -1.73 33.55
C SER A 454 -5.21 -1.88 33.58
N ALA A 455 -4.65 -2.85 32.84
CA ALA A 455 -3.22 -3.14 32.76
C ALA A 455 -2.49 -2.45 31.59
N ILE A 456 -3.16 -1.53 30.87
CA ILE A 456 -2.59 -0.83 29.73
C ILE A 456 -1.67 0.31 30.20
N VAL A 457 -0.41 0.28 29.81
CA VAL A 457 0.56 1.34 30.11
C VAL A 457 0.68 2.29 28.92
N LEU A 458 0.62 3.59 29.18
CA LEU A 458 0.69 4.64 28.15
C LEU A 458 2.09 5.27 28.09
N ALA A 459 2.49 5.75 26.92
CA ALA A 459 3.72 6.52 26.78
C ALA A 459 3.64 7.83 27.59
N PRO A 460 4.75 8.26 28.23
CA PRO A 460 4.81 9.54 28.93
C PRO A 460 4.65 10.72 27.95
N MET A 461 4.20 11.87 28.47
CA MET A 461 4.20 13.11 27.68
C MET A 461 5.62 13.48 27.28
N GLU A 462 5.76 13.92 26.04
CA GLU A 462 6.98 14.53 25.55
C GLU A 462 7.09 15.93 26.17
N GLU A 463 8.13 16.14 26.97
CA GLU A 463 8.45 17.45 27.53
C GLU A 463 8.85 18.38 26.37
N PRO A 464 8.39 19.64 26.34
CA PRO A 464 8.85 20.59 25.34
C PRO A 464 10.37 20.71 25.45
N GLU A 465 11.07 20.58 24.32
CA GLU A 465 12.47 20.96 24.24
C GLU A 465 12.57 22.39 24.79
N ALA A 466 13.34 22.58 25.85
CA ALA A 466 13.66 23.92 26.32
C ALA A 466 14.34 24.63 25.15
N GLU A 467 13.68 25.62 24.58
CA GLU A 467 14.32 26.56 23.66
C GLU A 467 15.57 27.06 24.40
N GLY A 468 16.74 26.69 23.89
CA GLY A 468 18.01 27.17 24.40
C GLY A 468 17.99 28.69 24.31
N ASP A 469 18.04 29.31 25.48
CA ASP A 469 18.20 30.74 25.68
C ASP A 469 19.64 31.12 25.24
N ASP A 470 19.90 31.08 23.93
CA ASP A 470 21.18 31.43 23.30
C ASP A 470 21.20 32.91 22.83
N ASP A 471 20.29 33.76 23.34
CA ASP A 471 20.22 35.20 23.03
C ASP A 471 20.61 36.10 24.22
N ALA A 472 21.42 35.61 25.15
CA ALA A 472 21.99 36.41 26.25
C ALA A 472 23.52 36.33 26.33
N ALA A 473 24.22 36.47 25.20
CA ALA A 473 25.66 36.73 25.19
C ALA A 473 26.14 37.51 23.94
N ALA A 474 25.45 38.60 23.58
CA ALA A 474 25.98 39.61 22.67
C ALA A 474 25.27 40.97 22.86
N ALA A 475 25.57 41.66 23.95
CA ALA A 475 25.39 43.11 24.09
C ALA A 475 26.47 43.69 24.99
#